data_AF-A0A939WKV0-F1
#
_entry.id   AF-A0A939WKV0-F1
#
_cell.length_a   1.000
_cell.length_b   1.000
_cell.length_c   1.000
_cell.angle_alpha   90.00
_cell.angle_beta   90.00
_cell.angle_gamma   90.00
#
_symmetry.space_group_name_H-M   'P 1'
#
loop_
_entity.id
_entity.type
_entity.pdbx_description
1 polymer ?
#
loop_
_entity_poly.entity_id
_entity_poly.type
_entity_poly.pdbx_seq_one_letter_code
_entity_poly.pdbx_strand_id
1 'polypeptide(L)'
;MRKHYFALTILLLASFVLLFSGCEDPVNTPVETPADTPETPQIVNYTVTFNANNGAATGSTASITAQANSTITLTQNGFILQGYTFTGWNTAADGSGTSYADRASLQLIGNLTLYAQWAECTSARIIEITVGSLSDLTVTKSQNGNIITFSSEECDSYNWTLDDTQISSTRTCTINTSTLLKGTYALSLEASKVGKWHSYFAQIKVVE
;
A
#
# COMPACT_ATOMS: atom_id res chain seq x y z
N MET A 1 47.43 87.66 63.23
CA MET A 1 47.09 88.95 62.58
C MET A 1 47.60 88.92 61.14
N ARG A 2 46.85 89.50 60.18
CA ARG A 2 47.29 89.86 58.80
C ARG A 2 47.80 88.72 57.87
N LYS A 3 47.65 88.77 56.54
CA LYS A 3 46.65 89.40 55.63
C LYS A 3 46.91 88.86 54.20
N HIS A 4 45.85 88.47 53.48
CA HIS A 4 45.60 88.71 52.03
C HIS A 4 46.62 88.21 50.98
N TYR A 5 46.23 87.30 50.06
CA TYR A 5 45.70 87.54 48.68
C TYR A 5 46.83 87.82 47.63
N PHE A 6 46.76 87.49 46.33
CA PHE A 6 45.65 87.12 45.42
C PHE A 6 46.16 86.39 44.14
N ALA A 7 45.46 85.36 43.64
CA ALA A 7 45.16 84.97 42.22
C ALA A 7 46.27 84.91 41.11
N LEU A 8 46.11 84.33 39.90
CA LEU A 8 44.95 83.73 39.19
C LEU A 8 45.37 82.79 38.00
N THR A 9 44.77 81.58 37.88
CA THR A 9 44.55 80.75 36.62
C THR A 9 45.77 80.25 35.78
N ILE A 10 45.72 79.19 34.95
CA ILE A 10 44.67 78.63 34.06
C ILE A 10 44.64 77.07 34.02
N LEU A 11 43.46 76.52 33.66
CA LEU A 11 43.02 75.12 33.43
C LEU A 11 43.61 74.47 32.14
N LEU A 12 43.60 73.17 31.81
CA LEU A 12 43.08 71.86 32.30
C LEU A 12 44.18 70.79 31.93
N LEU A 13 44.06 69.45 31.96
CA LEU A 13 42.99 68.45 32.15
C LEU A 13 43.60 67.20 32.87
N ALA A 14 42.92 66.05 32.90
CA ALA A 14 43.39 64.79 33.52
C ALA A 14 42.94 63.53 32.77
N SER A 15 43.71 62.42 32.89
CA SER A 15 43.26 61.01 33.01
C SER A 15 44.44 60.03 32.84
N PHE A 16 44.53 58.83 33.46
CA PHE A 16 44.19 58.37 34.81
C PHE A 16 44.93 57.02 35.07
N VAL A 17 45.72 56.92 36.15
CA VAL A 17 46.13 55.71 36.93
C VAL A 17 46.47 54.40 36.16
N LEU A 18 47.74 53.99 36.01
CA LEU A 18 48.66 53.36 36.99
C LEU A 18 48.21 52.00 37.58
N LEU A 19 48.87 50.91 37.14
CA LEU A 19 48.84 49.58 37.74
C LEU A 19 50.10 49.36 38.60
N PHE A 20 49.95 48.84 39.83
CA PHE A 20 51.07 48.33 40.62
C PHE A 20 50.67 47.20 41.59
N SER A 21 51.43 46.10 41.51
CA SER A 21 51.92 45.24 42.61
C SER A 21 50.99 44.27 43.37
N GLY A 22 51.53 43.08 43.69
CA GLY A 22 50.90 41.97 44.45
C GLY A 22 50.38 40.85 43.52
N CYS A 23 51.01 39.68 43.28
CA CYS A 23 51.83 38.75 44.09
C CYS A 23 51.04 37.91 45.10
N GLU A 24 50.44 36.77 44.68
CA GLU A 24 50.20 35.51 45.43
C GLU A 24 50.04 34.33 44.41
N ASP A 25 50.28 33.07 44.82
CA ASP A 25 50.34 31.87 43.96
C ASP A 25 48.96 31.26 43.60
N PRO A 26 48.77 30.65 42.41
CA PRO A 26 47.72 29.67 42.12
C PRO A 26 48.32 28.25 42.00
N VAL A 27 48.05 27.34 42.93
CA VAL A 27 46.83 26.52 43.01
C VAL A 27 46.59 25.67 41.76
N ASN A 28 46.63 24.36 41.99
CA ASN A 28 46.33 23.28 41.05
C ASN A 28 44.97 23.50 40.35
N THR A 29 44.99 23.95 39.09
CA THR A 29 43.78 24.02 38.27
C THR A 29 43.29 22.61 37.93
N PRO A 30 41.99 22.30 38.07
CA PRO A 30 41.40 21.19 37.36
C PRO A 30 41.69 21.37 35.87
N VAL A 31 42.03 20.29 35.17
CA VAL A 31 41.94 20.31 33.70
C VAL A 31 40.45 20.46 33.39
N GLU A 32 40.05 21.67 33.00
CA GLU A 32 38.72 21.89 32.46
C GLU A 32 38.60 21.06 31.18
N THR A 33 37.78 20.00 31.24
CA THR A 33 37.19 19.41 30.03
C THR A 33 36.62 20.57 29.22
N PRO A 34 36.92 20.70 27.91
CA PRO A 34 36.42 21.79 27.10
C PRO A 34 34.91 21.94 27.29
N ALA A 35 34.48 23.16 27.60
CA ALA A 35 33.10 23.43 28.01
C ALA A 35 32.11 22.78 27.04
N ASP A 36 31.15 22.05 27.62
CA ASP A 36 30.06 21.39 26.92
C ASP A 36 29.42 22.39 25.95
N THR A 37 29.68 22.19 24.66
CA THR A 37 29.08 23.03 23.62
C THR A 37 27.62 22.63 23.58
N PRO A 38 26.66 23.55 23.81
CA PRO A 38 25.26 23.16 23.91
C PRO A 38 24.82 22.50 22.61
N GLU A 39 24.67 21.17 22.64
CA GLU A 39 24.14 20.42 21.51
C GLU A 39 22.75 20.98 21.20
N THR A 40 22.60 21.55 20.01
CA THR A 40 21.29 21.96 19.52
C THR A 40 20.43 20.70 19.42
N PRO A 41 19.20 20.69 20.00
CA PRO A 41 18.40 19.48 20.04
C PRO A 41 18.10 18.99 18.62
N GLN A 42 18.72 17.86 18.26
CA GLN A 42 18.60 17.23 16.95
C GLN A 42 17.16 16.76 16.73
N ILE A 43 16.42 17.41 15.84
CA ILE A 43 15.08 16.96 15.44
C ILE A 43 15.23 15.77 14.50
N VAL A 44 15.15 14.56 15.06
CA VAL A 44 15.09 13.32 14.29
C VAL A 44 13.67 13.12 13.77
N ASN A 45 13.52 12.95 12.46
CA ASN A 45 12.29 12.56 11.80
C ASN A 45 12.41 11.15 11.24
N TYR A 46 11.31 10.42 11.24
CA TYR A 46 11.17 9.11 10.59
C TYR A 46 10.02 9.13 9.58
N THR A 47 10.09 8.22 8.62
CA THR A 47 9.10 8.08 7.55
C THR A 47 8.45 6.70 7.58
N VAL A 48 7.12 6.67 7.43
CA VAL A 48 6.35 5.46 7.10
C VAL A 48 6.05 5.46 5.61
N THR A 49 6.53 4.44 4.91
CA THR A 49 6.30 4.22 3.47
C THR A 49 5.35 3.04 3.27
N PHE A 50 4.38 3.21 2.38
CA PHE A 50 3.38 2.20 2.06
C PHE A 50 3.68 1.56 0.70
N ASN A 51 3.70 0.23 0.66
CA ASN A 51 3.94 -0.57 -0.54
C ASN A 51 2.69 -1.42 -0.83
N ALA A 52 2.18 -1.38 -2.05
CA ALA A 52 1.01 -2.14 -2.47
C ALA A 52 1.23 -3.67 -2.47
N ASN A 53 2.49 -4.12 -2.38
CA ASN A 53 2.91 -5.51 -2.28
C ASN A 53 2.47 -6.41 -3.47
N ASN A 54 2.01 -5.81 -4.56
CA ASN A 54 1.63 -6.48 -5.78
C ASN A 54 1.78 -5.50 -6.96
N GLY A 55 2.45 -5.92 -8.04
CA GLY A 55 2.69 -5.08 -9.21
C GLY A 55 1.45 -4.76 -10.05
N ALA A 56 0.35 -5.50 -9.86
CA ALA A 56 -0.94 -5.26 -10.51
C ALA A 56 -1.87 -4.32 -9.71
N ALA A 57 -1.47 -3.90 -8.50
CA ALA A 57 -2.24 -2.96 -7.71
C ALA A 57 -2.18 -1.55 -8.32
N THR A 58 -3.30 -0.84 -8.24
CA THR A 58 -3.47 0.54 -8.71
C THR A 58 -3.73 1.49 -7.54
N GLY A 59 -3.74 2.81 -7.80
CA GLY A 59 -3.88 3.82 -6.75
C GLY A 59 -2.59 4.08 -5.98
N SER A 60 -2.69 4.77 -4.83
CA SER A 60 -1.54 5.19 -4.05
C SER A 60 -1.92 5.52 -2.60
N THR A 61 -1.06 5.12 -1.65
CA THR A 61 -1.19 5.51 -0.24
C THR A 61 -0.06 6.49 0.12
N ALA A 62 -0.41 7.68 0.63
CA ALA A 62 0.56 8.72 0.96
C ALA A 62 1.43 8.34 2.17
N SER A 63 2.75 8.52 2.04
CA SER A 63 3.72 8.29 3.12
C SER A 63 3.58 9.35 4.23
N ILE A 64 3.88 8.96 5.47
CA ILE A 64 3.87 9.86 6.64
C ILE A 64 5.31 10.18 7.01
N THR A 65 5.62 11.44 7.34
CA THR A 65 6.87 11.81 8.01
C THR A 65 6.55 12.57 9.28
N ALA A 66 7.13 12.15 10.41
CA ALA A 66 6.90 12.75 11.72
C ALA A 66 8.14 12.64 12.61
N GLN A 67 8.16 13.40 13.70
CA GLN A 67 9.26 13.38 14.68
C GLN A 67 9.34 12.02 15.39
N ALA A 68 10.56 11.63 15.76
CA ALA A 68 10.80 10.43 16.55
C ALA A 68 9.98 10.40 17.85
N ASN A 69 9.48 9.22 18.22
CA ASN A 69 8.63 8.97 19.39
C ASN A 69 7.24 9.59 19.35
N SER A 70 6.84 10.26 18.26
CA SER A 70 5.46 10.75 18.08
C SER A 70 4.47 9.61 17.85
N THR A 71 3.22 9.77 18.29
CA THR A 71 2.11 8.88 17.93
C THR A 71 1.50 9.37 16.62
N ILE A 72 1.44 8.48 15.62
CA ILE A 72 0.81 8.73 14.33
C ILE A 72 -0.38 7.78 14.12
N THR A 73 -1.28 8.16 13.22
CA THR A 73 -2.31 7.29 12.67
C THR A 73 -1.94 7.00 11.22
N LEU A 74 -1.94 5.72 10.81
CA LEU A 74 -1.61 5.32 9.45
C LEU A 74 -2.57 5.98 8.44
N THR A 75 -2.02 6.35 7.27
CA THR A 75 -2.81 6.79 6.12
C THR A 75 -3.77 5.66 5.73
N GLN A 76 -5.04 6.00 5.50
CA GLN A 76 -6.02 5.07 4.95
C GLN A 76 -5.50 4.47 3.64
N ASN A 77 -5.62 3.15 3.47
CA ASN A 77 -5.21 2.50 2.24
C ASN A 77 -5.90 3.12 1.00
N GLY A 78 -5.07 3.59 0.07
CA GLY A 78 -5.47 4.09 -1.25
C GLY A 78 -5.07 3.17 -2.41
N PHE A 79 -4.56 1.97 -2.13
CA PHE A 79 -4.31 0.95 -3.15
C PHE A 79 -5.55 0.10 -3.43
N ILE A 80 -5.72 -0.29 -4.69
CA ILE A 80 -6.81 -1.14 -5.19
C ILE A 80 -6.20 -2.30 -5.97
N LEU A 81 -6.48 -3.53 -5.55
CA LEU A 81 -6.10 -4.75 -6.26
C LEU A 81 -7.37 -5.50 -6.69
N GLN A 82 -7.61 -5.58 -8.00
CA GLN A 82 -8.86 -6.15 -8.54
C GLN A 82 -8.98 -7.64 -8.19
N GLY A 83 -10.14 -8.03 -7.63
CA GLY A 83 -10.39 -9.42 -7.18
C GLY A 83 -9.87 -9.73 -5.77
N TYR A 84 -9.32 -8.75 -5.05
CA TYR A 84 -8.80 -8.91 -3.70
C TYR A 84 -9.38 -7.86 -2.74
N THR A 85 -9.47 -8.22 -1.46
CA THR A 85 -9.78 -7.32 -0.36
C THR A 85 -8.50 -7.04 0.44
N PHE A 86 -8.23 -5.77 0.71
CA PHE A 86 -7.15 -5.35 1.61
C PHE A 86 -7.46 -5.83 3.04
N THR A 87 -6.57 -6.63 3.63
CA THR A 87 -6.76 -7.19 4.99
C THR A 87 -5.99 -6.43 6.07
N GLY A 88 -4.99 -5.64 5.69
CA GLY A 88 -4.16 -4.88 6.62
C GLY A 88 -2.77 -4.60 6.05
N TRP A 89 -1.94 -3.96 6.87
CA TRP A 89 -0.54 -3.72 6.63
C TRP A 89 0.31 -4.75 7.38
N ASN A 90 1.47 -5.13 6.86
CA ASN A 90 2.48 -5.92 7.58
C ASN A 90 3.89 -5.34 7.38
N THR A 91 4.79 -5.52 8.35
CA THR A 91 6.19 -5.04 8.23
C THR A 91 7.06 -5.89 7.31
N ALA A 92 6.60 -7.09 6.92
CA ALA A 92 7.23 -7.97 5.95
C ALA A 92 6.28 -8.22 4.77
N ALA A 93 6.85 -8.35 3.56
CA ALA A 93 6.09 -8.55 2.33
C ALA A 93 5.31 -9.88 2.32
N ASP A 94 5.90 -10.93 2.89
CA ASP A 94 5.33 -12.27 3.04
C ASP A 94 4.30 -12.40 4.18
N GLY A 95 4.05 -11.33 4.92
CA GLY A 95 3.13 -11.33 6.06
C GLY A 95 3.70 -11.90 7.37
N SER A 96 4.99 -12.28 7.42
CA SER A 96 5.60 -12.89 8.62
C SER A 96 5.91 -11.88 9.74
N GLY A 97 5.76 -10.57 9.47
CA GLY A 97 6.09 -9.48 10.38
C GLY A 97 4.92 -9.05 11.25
N THR A 98 5.02 -7.83 11.80
CA THR A 98 3.95 -7.25 12.64
C THR A 98 2.81 -6.73 11.76
N SER A 99 1.59 -7.20 12.02
CA SER A 99 0.38 -6.75 11.33
C SER A 99 -0.23 -5.50 11.98
N TYR A 100 -0.69 -4.56 11.16
CA TYR A 100 -1.44 -3.38 11.56
C TYR A 100 -2.74 -3.28 10.76
N ALA A 101 -3.83 -2.90 11.41
CA ALA A 101 -5.09 -2.60 10.73
C ALA A 101 -4.98 -1.33 9.86
N ASP A 102 -5.93 -1.12 8.95
CA ASP A 102 -6.04 0.17 8.27
C ASP A 102 -6.27 1.28 9.30
N ARG A 103 -5.66 2.45 9.08
CA ARG A 103 -5.73 3.60 10.00
C ARG A 103 -5.38 3.28 11.46
N ALA A 104 -4.55 2.26 11.70
CA ALA A 104 -4.05 1.96 13.05
C ALA A 104 -3.20 3.12 13.61
N SER A 105 -3.24 3.33 14.93
CA SER A 105 -2.35 4.28 15.61
C SER A 105 -1.14 3.56 16.21
N LEU A 106 0.06 4.11 16.02
CA LEU A 106 1.31 3.56 16.51
C LEU A 106 2.33 4.65 16.87
N GLN A 107 3.31 4.31 17.70
CA GLN A 107 4.43 5.21 18.02
C GLN A 107 5.56 5.03 17.01
N LEU A 108 6.03 6.13 16.44
CA LEU A 108 7.04 6.12 15.39
C LEU A 108 8.46 6.13 15.97
N ILE A 109 9.00 4.92 16.18
CA ILE A 109 10.34 4.70 16.77
C ILE A 109 11.47 4.52 15.73
N GLY A 110 11.13 4.47 14.45
CA GLY A 110 12.08 4.30 13.34
C GLY A 110 11.41 4.44 11.98
N ASN A 111 12.20 4.43 10.91
CA ASN A 111 11.66 4.31 9.54
C ASN A 111 10.97 2.96 9.37
N LEU A 112 9.79 2.96 8.72
CA LEU A 112 8.93 1.79 8.62
C LEU A 112 8.43 1.63 7.18
N THR A 113 8.60 0.44 6.59
CA THR A 113 7.88 0.08 5.37
C THR A 113 6.74 -0.86 5.72
N LEU A 114 5.55 -0.54 5.23
CA LEU A 114 4.34 -1.32 5.41
C LEU A 114 3.87 -1.88 4.06
N TYR A 115 3.77 -3.20 4.00
CA TYR A 115 3.34 -3.96 2.84
C TYR A 115 1.86 -4.30 2.97
N ALA A 116 1.07 -3.94 1.98
CA ALA A 116 -0.35 -4.32 1.93
C ALA A 116 -0.49 -5.85 1.90
N GLN A 117 -1.39 -6.35 2.72
CA GLN A 117 -1.80 -7.75 2.73
C GLN A 117 -3.19 -7.85 2.10
N TRP A 118 -3.39 -8.92 1.33
CA TRP A 118 -4.55 -9.10 0.46
C TRP A 118 -5.12 -10.50 0.66
N ALA A 119 -6.43 -10.59 0.87
CA ALA A 119 -7.17 -11.83 0.72
C ALA A 119 -7.84 -11.82 -0.65
N GLU A 120 -7.85 -12.96 -1.35
CA GLU A 120 -8.72 -13.12 -2.51
C GLU A 120 -10.18 -12.88 -2.11
N CYS A 121 -10.93 -12.16 -2.94
CA CYS A 121 -12.37 -12.07 -2.79
C CYS A 121 -12.98 -13.43 -3.17
N THR A 122 -12.94 -14.39 -2.24
CA THR A 122 -13.65 -15.67 -2.35
C THR A 122 -15.15 -15.47 -2.14
N SER A 123 -15.74 -14.56 -2.92
CA SER A 123 -17.18 -14.52 -3.16
C SER A 123 -17.61 -15.90 -3.64
N ALA A 124 -18.67 -16.43 -3.03
CA ALA A 124 -19.30 -17.64 -3.53
C ALA A 124 -19.98 -17.30 -4.87
N ARG A 125 -19.23 -17.46 -5.96
CA ARG A 125 -19.69 -17.15 -7.33
C ARG A 125 -20.96 -17.93 -7.64
N ILE A 126 -22.11 -17.29 -7.48
CA ILE A 126 -23.37 -17.85 -7.96
C ILE A 126 -23.33 -17.73 -9.48
N ILE A 127 -23.53 -18.85 -10.16
CA ILE A 127 -23.47 -18.94 -11.61
C ILE A 127 -24.86 -19.29 -12.10
N GLU A 128 -25.61 -18.24 -12.45
CA GLU A 128 -26.90 -18.37 -13.11
C GLU A 128 -26.64 -18.73 -14.58
N ILE A 129 -27.11 -19.90 -15.00
CA ILE A 129 -27.07 -20.32 -16.40
C ILE A 129 -28.49 -20.35 -16.94
N THR A 130 -28.77 -19.47 -17.89
CA THR A 130 -30.03 -19.43 -18.61
C THR A 130 -29.81 -20.03 -19.99
N VAL A 131 -30.41 -21.19 -20.24
CA VAL A 131 -30.36 -21.85 -21.55
C VAL A 131 -31.35 -21.13 -22.47
N GLY A 132 -30.86 -20.43 -23.48
CA GLY A 132 -31.64 -19.45 -24.25
C GLY A 132 -32.55 -20.06 -25.30
N SER A 133 -32.13 -21.17 -25.92
CA SER A 133 -32.98 -22.05 -26.72
C SER A 133 -32.29 -23.39 -26.92
N LEU A 134 -33.05 -24.47 -26.75
CA LEU A 134 -32.66 -25.78 -27.24
C LEU A 134 -32.91 -25.80 -28.75
N SER A 135 -31.85 -25.90 -29.54
CA SER A 135 -31.93 -26.62 -30.82
C SER A 135 -32.14 -28.12 -30.54
N ASP A 136 -32.20 -28.93 -31.59
CA ASP A 136 -32.27 -30.40 -31.49
C ASP A 136 -31.03 -31.07 -30.81
N LEU A 137 -30.18 -30.31 -30.10
CA LEU A 137 -29.01 -30.78 -29.35
C LEU A 137 -29.30 -30.87 -27.84
N THR A 138 -29.04 -32.04 -27.28
CA THR A 138 -28.96 -32.26 -25.85
C THR A 138 -27.59 -31.80 -25.33
N VAL A 139 -27.57 -30.78 -24.48
CA VAL A 139 -26.37 -30.34 -23.75
C VAL A 139 -26.61 -30.48 -22.25
N THR A 140 -25.67 -31.15 -21.57
CA THR A 140 -25.67 -31.35 -20.12
C THR A 140 -24.62 -30.46 -19.46
N LYS A 141 -24.90 -30.00 -18.23
CA LYS A 141 -23.98 -29.22 -17.38
C LYS A 141 -23.58 -30.06 -16.16
N SER A 142 -22.28 -30.10 -15.86
CA SER A 142 -21.77 -30.46 -14.53
C SER A 142 -20.94 -29.30 -13.95
N GLN A 143 -20.82 -29.25 -12.63
CA GLN A 143 -20.02 -28.24 -11.94
C GLN A 143 -19.27 -28.87 -10.77
N ASN A 144 -17.98 -28.58 -10.67
CA ASN A 144 -17.10 -28.99 -9.58
C ASN A 144 -16.32 -27.75 -9.10
N GLY A 145 -16.80 -27.12 -8.02
CA GLY A 145 -16.30 -25.82 -7.57
C GLY A 145 -16.42 -24.76 -8.68
N ASN A 146 -15.28 -24.14 -9.02
CA ASN A 146 -15.17 -23.12 -10.06
C ASN A 146 -15.18 -23.68 -11.49
N ILE A 147 -15.03 -25.00 -11.67
CA ILE A 147 -14.99 -25.63 -12.98
C ILE A 147 -16.41 -26.01 -13.41
N ILE A 148 -16.87 -25.48 -14.54
CA ILE A 148 -18.11 -25.92 -15.21
C ILE A 148 -17.72 -26.70 -16.46
N THR A 149 -18.34 -27.86 -16.66
CA THR A 149 -18.21 -28.64 -17.89
C THR A 149 -19.56 -28.76 -18.58
N PHE A 150 -19.60 -28.38 -19.84
CA PHE A 150 -20.71 -28.62 -20.75
C PHE A 150 -20.37 -29.83 -21.62
N SER A 151 -21.31 -30.75 -21.76
CA SER A 151 -21.17 -31.94 -22.62
C SER A 151 -22.35 -32.03 -23.56
N SER A 152 -22.06 -31.97 -24.87
CA SER A 152 -23.04 -32.27 -25.91
C SER A 152 -23.20 -33.80 -26.08
N GLU A 153 -24.25 -34.21 -26.77
CA GLU A 153 -24.39 -35.56 -27.31
C GLU A 153 -23.38 -35.84 -28.44
N GLU A 154 -23.43 -37.05 -29.01
CA GLU A 154 -22.52 -37.45 -30.09
C GLU A 154 -22.92 -36.81 -31.43
N CYS A 155 -21.96 -36.10 -32.02
CA CYS A 155 -22.03 -35.32 -33.25
C CYS A 155 -20.72 -35.51 -34.03
N ASP A 156 -20.74 -35.22 -35.33
CA ASP A 156 -19.61 -35.37 -36.25
C ASP A 156 -18.54 -34.27 -36.05
N SER A 157 -18.95 -33.09 -35.57
CA SER A 157 -18.07 -31.95 -35.29
C SER A 157 -18.63 -31.06 -34.19
N TYR A 158 -17.75 -30.29 -33.52
CA TYR A 158 -18.09 -29.34 -32.46
C TYR A 158 -17.29 -28.05 -32.59
N ASN A 159 -17.93 -26.92 -32.31
CA ASN A 159 -17.32 -25.60 -32.18
C ASN A 159 -17.98 -24.89 -30.99
N TRP A 160 -17.32 -24.92 -29.83
CA TRP A 160 -17.75 -24.17 -28.65
C TRP A 160 -17.11 -22.78 -28.65
N THR A 161 -17.90 -21.74 -28.40
CA THR A 161 -17.42 -20.36 -28.21
C THR A 161 -17.92 -19.73 -26.91
N LEU A 162 -17.10 -18.87 -26.31
CA LEU A 162 -17.48 -17.95 -25.22
C LEU A 162 -17.23 -16.54 -25.73
N ASP A 163 -18.26 -15.70 -25.80
CA ASP A 163 -18.22 -14.37 -26.42
C ASP A 163 -17.47 -14.39 -27.78
N ASP A 164 -17.98 -15.23 -28.68
CA ASP A 164 -17.49 -15.51 -30.04
C ASP A 164 -16.05 -16.07 -30.16
N THR A 165 -15.33 -16.23 -29.03
CA THR A 165 -13.98 -16.81 -28.99
C THR A 165 -14.06 -18.34 -28.85
N GLN A 166 -13.41 -19.10 -29.74
CA GLN A 166 -13.41 -20.56 -29.65
C GLN A 166 -12.67 -21.07 -28.40
N ILE A 167 -13.31 -21.97 -27.65
CA ILE A 167 -12.81 -22.55 -26.40
C ILE A 167 -12.67 -24.07 -26.42
N SER A 168 -13.34 -24.78 -27.34
CA SER A 168 -13.20 -26.23 -27.54
C SER A 168 -13.74 -26.64 -28.91
N SER A 169 -13.11 -27.65 -29.52
CA SER A 169 -13.56 -28.33 -30.73
C SER A 169 -13.98 -29.80 -30.48
N THR A 170 -14.19 -30.16 -29.20
CA THR A 170 -14.55 -31.53 -28.79
C THR A 170 -15.98 -31.61 -28.24
N ARG A 171 -16.49 -32.81 -27.97
CA ARG A 171 -17.82 -33.03 -27.36
C ARG A 171 -18.04 -32.27 -26.06
N THR A 172 -16.95 -31.94 -25.36
CA THR A 172 -16.97 -31.27 -24.06
C THR A 172 -16.30 -29.91 -24.12
N CYS A 173 -16.86 -28.95 -23.41
CA CYS A 173 -16.22 -27.68 -23.09
C CYS A 173 -16.07 -27.57 -21.58
N THR A 174 -14.89 -27.15 -21.11
CA THR A 174 -14.64 -26.86 -19.71
C THR A 174 -14.28 -25.39 -19.55
N ILE A 175 -15.01 -24.68 -18.69
CA ILE A 175 -14.78 -23.28 -18.37
C ILE A 175 -14.34 -23.23 -16.91
N ASN A 176 -13.10 -22.78 -16.66
CA ASN A 176 -12.72 -22.35 -15.33
C ASN A 176 -13.34 -20.98 -15.09
N THR A 177 -14.35 -20.90 -14.23
CA THR A 177 -14.99 -19.62 -13.96
C THR A 177 -14.09 -18.68 -13.17
N SER A 178 -13.09 -19.15 -12.41
CA SER A 178 -12.25 -18.27 -11.57
C SER A 178 -11.51 -17.18 -12.37
N THR A 179 -11.30 -17.37 -13.68
CA THR A 179 -10.66 -16.39 -14.58
C THR A 179 -11.65 -15.41 -15.22
N LEU A 180 -12.96 -15.63 -15.09
CA LEU A 180 -14.00 -14.73 -15.61
C LEU A 180 -14.34 -13.65 -14.59
N LEU A 181 -14.47 -12.41 -15.06
CA LEU A 181 -14.93 -11.26 -14.26
C LEU A 181 -16.45 -11.34 -13.99
N LYS A 182 -16.96 -10.42 -13.18
CA LYS A 182 -18.40 -10.21 -13.00
C LYS A 182 -19.02 -9.74 -14.32
N GLY A 183 -20.08 -10.41 -14.77
CA GLY A 183 -20.71 -10.10 -16.06
C GLY A 183 -21.59 -11.22 -16.58
N THR A 184 -22.14 -11.03 -17.77
CA THR A 184 -22.88 -12.05 -18.52
C THR A 184 -22.09 -12.41 -19.77
N TYR A 185 -21.81 -13.69 -19.95
CA TYR A 185 -21.08 -14.26 -21.08
C TYR A 185 -22.03 -15.08 -21.95
N ALA A 186 -21.87 -15.01 -23.26
CA ALA A 186 -22.60 -15.82 -24.23
C ALA A 186 -21.82 -17.11 -24.53
N LEU A 187 -22.36 -18.26 -24.13
CA LEU A 187 -21.87 -19.58 -24.53
C LEU A 187 -22.65 -20.06 -25.75
N SER A 188 -21.94 -20.39 -26.82
CA SER A 188 -22.51 -21.01 -28.01
C SER A 188 -21.84 -22.34 -28.31
N LEU A 189 -22.59 -23.26 -28.92
CA LEU A 189 -22.08 -24.46 -29.56
C LEU A 189 -22.67 -24.56 -30.96
N GLU A 190 -21.83 -24.69 -31.98
CA GLU A 190 -22.23 -25.18 -33.29
C GLU A 190 -21.75 -26.63 -33.45
N ALA A 191 -22.63 -27.53 -33.88
CA ALA A 191 -22.29 -28.92 -34.12
C ALA A 191 -22.93 -29.42 -35.42
N SER A 192 -22.24 -30.34 -36.11
CA SER A 192 -22.81 -31.05 -37.26
C SER A 192 -23.17 -32.48 -36.85
N LYS A 193 -24.35 -32.95 -37.23
CA LYS A 193 -24.84 -34.30 -36.94
C LYS A 193 -25.57 -34.86 -38.15
N VAL A 194 -25.04 -35.94 -38.73
CA VAL A 194 -25.54 -36.57 -39.97
C VAL A 194 -25.68 -35.53 -41.10
N GLY A 195 -24.68 -34.63 -41.20
CA GLY A 195 -24.64 -33.58 -42.21
C GLY A 195 -25.60 -32.38 -42.01
N LYS A 196 -26.40 -32.36 -40.93
CA LYS A 196 -27.21 -31.19 -40.54
C LYS A 196 -26.44 -30.36 -39.50
N TRP A 197 -26.53 -29.03 -39.60
CA TRP A 197 -25.99 -28.11 -38.59
C TRP A 197 -27.02 -27.80 -37.50
N HIS A 198 -26.53 -27.70 -36.26
CA HIS A 198 -27.30 -27.40 -35.06
C HIS A 198 -26.55 -26.39 -34.20
N SER A 199 -27.28 -25.49 -33.52
CA SER A 199 -26.71 -24.40 -32.71
C SER A 199 -27.36 -24.33 -31.33
N TYR A 200 -26.58 -24.43 -30.26
CA TYR A 200 -27.04 -24.29 -28.88
C TYR A 200 -26.55 -22.97 -28.29
N PHE A 201 -27.40 -22.28 -27.53
CA PHE A 201 -27.08 -20.98 -26.92
C PHE A 201 -27.46 -20.95 -25.45
N ALA A 202 -26.54 -20.47 -24.60
CA ALA A 202 -26.77 -20.22 -23.19
C ALA A 202 -26.08 -18.93 -22.73
N GLN A 203 -26.62 -18.32 -21.69
CA GLN A 203 -25.97 -17.21 -20.99
C GLN A 203 -25.38 -17.73 -19.67
N ILE A 204 -24.11 -17.42 -19.42
CA ILE A 204 -23.42 -17.65 -18.16
C ILE A 204 -23.31 -16.32 -17.44
N LYS A 205 -24.12 -16.10 -16.42
CA LYS A 205 -24.06 -14.89 -15.59
C LYS A 205 -23.26 -15.18 -14.33
N VAL A 206 -22.17 -14.44 -14.17
CA VAL A 206 -21.30 -14.43 -12.99
C VAL A 206 -21.76 -13.31 -12.07
N VAL A 207 -22.21 -13.66 -10.86
CA VAL A 207 -22.42 -12.69 -9.78
C VAL A 207 -21.42 -12.90 -8.63
N GLU A 208 -21.26 -11.83 -7.84
CA GLU A 208 -20.43 -11.76 -6.62
C GLU A 208 -21.18 -12.25 -5.38
#